data_AF-A0A959FHM1-F1
#
_entry.id   AF-A0A959FHM1-F1
#
_cell.length_a   1.000
_cell.length_b   1.000
_cell.length_c   1.000
_cell.angle_alpha   90.00
_cell.angle_beta   90.00
_cell.angle_gamma   90.00
#
_symmetry.space_group_name_H-M   'P 1'
#
loop_
_entity.id
_entity.type
_entity.pdbx_description
1 polymer ?
#
loop_
_entity_poly.entity_id
_entity_poly.type
_entity_poly.pdbx_seq_one_letter_code
_entity_poly.pdbx_strand_id
1 'polypeptide(L)'
;MRLVKRTIESLLLEDLLPNKVVVLIGPRRVGKTVLLGQVIDQMAEPYLLLNGEDIVTRDLLARRSISHYRNILGDTRLLFIDEAQKLPEVG
;
A
#
# COMPACT_ATOMS: atom_id res chain seq x y z
N MET A 1 -20.35 -11.46 -6.55
CA MET A 1 -19.06 -12.17 -6.78
C MET A 1 -18.66 -12.84 -5.47
N ARG A 2 -18.22 -14.11 -5.48
CA ARG A 2 -17.72 -14.79 -4.27
C ARG A 2 -16.22 -14.60 -4.17
N LEU A 3 -15.75 -13.90 -3.13
CA LEU A 3 -14.32 -13.77 -2.85
C LEU A 3 -13.77 -15.07 -2.28
N VAL A 4 -12.55 -15.42 -2.66
CA VAL A 4 -11.83 -16.59 -2.15
C VAL A 4 -10.79 -16.10 -1.15
N LYS A 5 -10.86 -16.62 0.08
CA LYS A 5 -9.87 -16.31 1.13
C LYS A 5 -8.50 -16.79 0.69
N ARG A 6 -7.51 -15.89 0.67
CA ARG A 6 -6.13 -16.22 0.28
C ARG A 6 -5.36 -16.66 1.50
N THR A 7 -4.56 -17.71 1.39
CA THR A 7 -3.72 -18.19 2.51
C THR A 7 -2.74 -17.12 3.00
N ILE A 8 -2.23 -16.28 2.10
CA ILE A 8 -1.29 -15.21 2.44
C ILE A 8 -1.94 -14.03 3.17
N GLU A 9 -3.27 -13.96 3.22
CA GLU A 9 -3.99 -12.87 3.89
C GLU A 9 -3.64 -12.77 5.37
N SER A 10 -3.60 -13.91 6.10
CA SER A 10 -3.22 -13.91 7.52
C SER A 10 -1.76 -13.49 7.72
N LEU A 11 -0.85 -13.94 6.84
CA LEU A 11 0.55 -13.56 6.89
C LEU A 11 0.72 -12.05 6.68
N LEU A 12 -0.01 -11.46 5.73
CA LEU A 12 0.02 -10.02 5.51
C LEU A 12 -0.43 -9.27 6.77
N LEU A 13 -1.53 -9.68 7.39
CA LEU A 13 -2.04 -9.05 8.62
C LEU A 13 -1.02 -9.13 9.78
N GLU A 14 -0.38 -10.28 9.96
CA GLU A 14 0.65 -10.49 10.99
C GLU A 14 1.93 -9.67 10.72
N ASP A 15 2.24 -9.42 9.44
CA ASP A 15 3.44 -8.71 9.02
C ASP A 15 3.29 -7.18 9.02
N LEU A 16 2.08 -6.64 9.16
CA LEU A 16 1.80 -5.19 9.26
C LEU A 16 2.21 -4.64 10.63
N LEU A 17 3.52 -4.57 10.85
CA LEU A 17 4.13 -4.07 12.08
C LEU A 17 4.72 -2.66 11.88
N PRO A 18 4.77 -1.83 12.94
CA PRO A 18 5.46 -0.54 12.88
C PRO A 18 6.91 -0.68 12.39
N ASN A 19 7.34 0.27 11.55
CA ASN A 19 8.68 0.31 10.96
C ASN A 19 9.04 -0.90 10.07
N LYS A 20 8.04 -1.66 9.60
CA LYS A 20 8.24 -2.77 8.66
C LYS A 20 7.61 -2.42 7.31
N VAL A 21 8.32 -2.77 6.23
CA VAL A 21 7.78 -2.70 4.86
C VAL A 21 7.40 -4.11 4.44
N VAL A 22 6.17 -4.28 3.96
CA VAL A 22 5.64 -5.54 3.43
C VAL A 22 5.42 -5.39 1.94
N VAL A 23 5.96 -6.31 1.14
CA VAL A 23 5.85 -6.27 -0.33
C VAL A 23 5.02 -7.44 -0.83
N LEU A 24 3.86 -7.15 -1.42
CA LEU A 24 3.00 -8.15 -2.05
C LEU A 24 3.35 -8.30 -3.53
N ILE A 25 4.10 -9.35 -3.87
CA ILE A 25 4.53 -9.63 -5.24
C ILE A 25 3.71 -10.75 -5.90
N GLY A 26 3.58 -10.69 -7.23
CA GLY A 26 2.95 -11.75 -8.02
C GLY A 26 2.55 -11.29 -9.43
N PRO A 27 2.17 -12.22 -10.32
CA PRO A 27 1.84 -11.90 -11.71
C PRO A 27 0.72 -10.86 -11.85
N ARG A 28 0.61 -10.23 -13.03
CA ARG A 28 -0.51 -9.31 -13.31
C ARG A 28 -1.84 -10.08 -13.31
N ARG A 29 -2.91 -9.43 -12.85
CA ARG A 29 -4.29 -9.94 -12.84
C ARG A 29 -4.54 -11.19 -11.98
N VAL A 30 -3.74 -11.43 -10.95
CA VAL A 30 -3.96 -12.55 -9.99
C VAL A 30 -4.82 -12.17 -8.78
N GLY A 31 -5.32 -10.94 -8.71
CA GLY A 31 -6.16 -10.44 -7.62
C GLY A 31 -5.40 -9.77 -6.46
N LYS A 32 -4.21 -9.22 -6.70
CA LYS A 32 -3.42 -8.51 -5.67
C LYS A 32 -4.14 -7.28 -5.13
N THR A 33 -4.63 -6.40 -6.01
CA THR A 33 -5.43 -5.22 -5.63
C THR A 33 -6.66 -5.61 -4.82
N VAL A 34 -7.32 -6.72 -5.19
CA VAL A 34 -8.48 -7.24 -4.44
C VAL A 34 -8.05 -7.69 -3.04
N LEU A 35 -6.96 -8.45 -2.92
CA LEU A 35 -6.42 -8.88 -1.64
C LEU A 35 -5.99 -7.69 -0.77
N LEU A 36 -5.36 -6.66 -1.36
CA LEU A 36 -4.99 -5.44 -0.67
C LEU A 36 -6.22 -4.74 -0.08
N GLY A 37 -7.31 -4.63 -0.86
CA GLY A 37 -8.59 -4.11 -0.37
C GLY A 37 -9.14 -4.92 0.80
N GLN A 38 -9.12 -6.25 0.71
CA GLN A 38 -9.57 -7.12 1.81
C GLN A 38 -8.73 -6.96 3.10
N VAL A 39 -7.44 -6.65 2.98
CA VAL A 39 -6.56 -6.36 4.12
C VAL A 39 -6.89 -5.00 4.71
N ILE A 40 -7.04 -3.97 3.86
CA ILE A 40 -7.39 -2.60 4.28
C ILE A 40 -8.74 -2.58 5.01
N ASP A 41 -9.74 -3.32 4.53
CA ASP A 41 -11.07 -3.42 5.14
C ASP A 41 -11.04 -4.00 6.57
N GLN A 42 -9.94 -4.65 6.97
CA GLN A 42 -9.73 -5.21 8.32
C GLN A 42 -8.95 -4.26 9.25
N MET A 43 -8.44 -3.14 8.73
CA MET A 43 -7.65 -2.18 9.52
C MET A 43 -8.56 -1.17 10.21
N ALA A 44 -8.26 -0.86 11.47
CA ALA A 44 -8.93 0.21 12.21
C ALA A 44 -8.11 1.51 12.22
N GLU A 45 -6.82 1.40 11.94
CA GLU A 45 -5.86 2.48 11.98
C GLU A 45 -6.03 3.43 10.79
N PRO A 46 -5.77 4.74 10.97
CA PRO A 46 -5.71 5.69 9.87
C PRO A 46 -4.70 5.24 8.82
N TYR A 47 -5.15 5.14 7.58
CA TYR A 47 -4.31 4.73 6.46
C TYR A 47 -4.37 5.72 5.29
N LEU A 48 -3.31 5.70 4.49
CA LEU A 48 -3.25 6.38 3.20
C LEU A 48 -3.08 5.31 2.11
N LEU A 49 -3.99 5.30 1.13
CA LEU A 49 -3.90 4.45 -0.05
C LEU A 49 -3.50 5.31 -1.25
N LEU A 50 -2.39 4.95 -1.88
CA LEU A 50 -1.85 5.58 -3.07
C LEU A 50 -1.80 4.58 -4.23
N ASN A 51 -1.92 5.06 -5.46
CA ASN A 51 -1.82 4.24 -6.66
C ASN A 51 -0.68 4.73 -7.55
N GLY A 52 0.34 3.89 -7.79
CA GLY A 52 1.51 4.26 -8.59
C GLY A 52 1.23 4.54 -10.08
N GLU A 53 0.06 4.15 -10.61
CA GLU A 53 -0.37 4.54 -11.96
C GLU A 53 -0.99 5.94 -12.02
N ASP A 54 -1.45 6.47 -10.90
CA ASP A 54 -2.00 7.82 -10.82
C ASP A 54 -0.90 8.88 -10.88
N ILE A 55 -1.09 9.88 -11.76
CA ILE A 55 -0.13 10.97 -11.96
C ILE A 55 -0.01 11.83 -10.71
N VAL A 56 -1.12 12.05 -9.98
CA VAL A 56 -1.11 12.85 -8.75
C VAL A 56 -0.27 12.16 -7.70
N THR A 57 -0.43 10.84 -7.53
CA THR A 57 0.41 10.04 -6.64
C THR A 57 1.90 10.13 -7.01
N ARG A 58 2.24 10.07 -8.30
CA ARG A 58 3.64 10.21 -8.76
C ARG A 58 4.23 11.57 -8.41
N ASP A 59 3.51 12.64 -8.73
CA ASP A 59 3.96 14.01 -8.44
C ASP A 59 4.08 14.25 -6.93
N LEU A 60 3.14 13.69 -6.16
CA LEU A 60 3.16 13.70 -4.71
C LEU A 60 4.42 13.05 -4.15
N LEU A 61 4.81 11.88 -4.66
CA LEU A 61 5.96 11.12 -4.15
C LEU A 61 7.30 11.54 -4.77
N ALA A 62 7.30 12.27 -5.88
CA ALA A 62 8.50 12.78 -6.55
C ALA A 62 9.29 13.77 -5.68
N ARG A 63 8.60 14.52 -4.81
CA ARG A 63 9.24 15.53 -3.96
C ARG A 63 9.82 14.90 -2.68
N ARG A 64 11.11 14.58 -2.71
CA ARG A 64 11.79 13.82 -1.65
C ARG A 64 12.34 14.69 -0.53
N SER A 65 11.47 15.17 0.35
CA SER A 65 11.90 15.84 1.58
C SER A 65 11.13 15.35 2.81
N ILE A 66 11.79 15.36 3.96
CA ILE A 66 11.19 14.95 5.23
C ILE A 66 9.96 15.82 5.56
N SER A 67 10.05 17.14 5.33
CA SER A 67 8.93 18.05 5.58
C SER A 67 7.71 17.73 4.70
N HIS A 68 7.94 17.41 3.43
CA HIS A 68 6.89 17.02 2.50
C HIS A 68 6.22 15.71 2.92
N TYR A 69 7.01 14.68 3.24
CA TYR A 69 6.44 13.41 3.70
C TYR A 69 5.72 13.53 5.04
N ARG A 70 6.21 14.33 5.99
CA ARG A 70 5.46 14.60 7.23
C ARG A 70 4.10 15.25 6.95
N ASN A 71 4.05 16.20 6.02
CA ASN A 71 2.80 16.88 5.67
C ASN A 71 1.80 15.94 4.99
N ILE A 72 2.26 15.05 4.11
CA ILE A 72 1.38 14.09 3.42
C ILE A 72 0.88 13.02 4.37
N LEU A 73 1.78 12.47 5.19
CA LEU A 73 1.46 11.36 6.06
C LEU A 73 0.60 11.83 7.23
N GLY A 74 0.87 12.99 7.83
CA GLY A 74 0.10 13.48 8.97
C GLY A 74 -0.06 12.42 10.06
N ASP A 75 -1.31 12.06 10.37
CA ASP A 75 -1.67 11.03 11.37
C ASP A 75 -1.77 9.60 10.77
N THR A 76 -1.37 9.41 9.51
CA THR A 76 -1.34 8.10 8.83
C THR A 76 -0.45 7.13 9.59
N ARG A 77 -1.01 5.97 9.96
CA ARG A 77 -0.29 4.88 10.61
C ARG A 77 0.09 3.76 9.64
N LEU A 78 -0.68 3.60 8.56
CA LEU A 78 -0.46 2.60 7.52
C LEU A 78 -0.43 3.27 6.14
N LEU A 79 0.65 3.03 5.38
CA LEU A 79 0.77 3.49 4.00
C LEU A 79 0.67 2.29 3.06
N PHE A 80 -0.36 2.29 2.22
CA PHE A 80 -0.56 1.30 1.16
C PHE A 80 -0.27 1.95 -0.19
N ILE A 81 0.52 1.28 -1.02
CA ILE A 81 0.83 1.73 -2.38
C ILE A 81 0.51 0.59 -3.35
N ASP A 82 -0.57 0.72 -4.12
CA ASP A 82 -0.87 -0.22 -5.20
C ASP A 82 -0.06 0.11 -6.45
N GLU A 83 0.28 -0.92 -7.23
CA GLU A 83 1.11 -0.82 -8.45
C GLU A 83 2.42 -0.02 -8.21
N ALA A 84 3.01 -0.15 -7.01
CA ALA A 84 4.16 0.63 -6.54
C ALA A 84 5.36 0.61 -7.51
N GLN A 85 5.55 -0.46 -8.28
CA GLN A 85 6.61 -0.57 -9.28
C GLN A 85 6.52 0.47 -10.42
N LYS A 86 5.42 1.24 -10.48
CA LYS A 86 5.22 2.35 -11.42
C LYS A 86 5.81 3.66 -10.92
N LEU A 87 6.19 3.73 -9.64
CA LEU A 87 6.85 4.88 -9.04
C LEU A 87 8.36 4.84 -9.33
N PRO A 88 8.98 5.94 -9.77
CA PRO A 88 10.42 6.01 -9.97
C PRO A 88 11.19 5.79 -8.66
N GLU A 89 12.15 4.87 -8.68
CA GLU A 89 13.07 4.56 -7.56
C GLU A 89 12.33 4.28 -6.25
N VAL A 90 11.26 3.48 -6.33
CA VAL A 90 10.45 3.06 -5.17
C VAL A 90 11.15 2.06 -4.25
N GLY A 91 12.31 1.53 -4.66
CA GLY A 91 13.09 0.50 -3.96
C GLY A 91 14.43 1.01 -3.47
#